data_AF-A0A956PKD1-F1
#
_entry.id   AF-A0A956PKD1-F1
#
_cell.length_a   1.000
_cell.length_b   1.000
_cell.length_c   1.000
_cell.angle_alpha   90.00
_cell.angle_beta   90.00
_cell.angle_gamma   90.00
#
_symmetry.space_group_name_H-M   'P 1'
#
loop_
_entity.id
_entity.type
_entity.pdbx_description
1 polymer ?
#
loop_
_entity_poly.entity_id
_entity_poly.type
_entity_poly.pdbx_seq_one_letter_code
_entity_poly.pdbx_strand_id
1 'polypeptide(L)'
;MDPVRVALLEQFKDNEKARFLAVLMRMARADDISAKERDHLQPIAEWMQADENELAQAIQLAHDDSVSLEELVIGFQHHADKGLLLYRESCAVIWVDTVKTPDEEVLLAELGRVLGISEEYRQVLDSPLSCSPEGERRFLTLLGGTYSSQTEG
;
A
#
# COMPACT_ATOMS: atom_id res chain seq x y z
N MET A 1 -15.30 -0.35 10.32
CA MET A 1 -14.19 -0.82 9.48
C MET A 1 -14.76 -1.85 8.52
N ASP A 2 -14.35 -1.84 7.25
CA ASP A 2 -14.86 -2.76 6.22
C ASP A 2 -14.46 -4.23 6.55
N PRO A 3 -15.38 -5.22 6.46
CA PRO A 3 -15.08 -6.62 6.78
C PRO A 3 -13.91 -7.21 5.98
N VAL A 4 -13.69 -6.77 4.74
CA VAL A 4 -12.58 -7.22 3.88
C VAL A 4 -11.25 -6.74 4.45
N ARG A 5 -11.16 -5.48 4.89
CA ARG A 5 -9.97 -4.94 5.54
C ARG A 5 -9.65 -5.67 6.84
N VAL A 6 -10.67 -6.02 7.63
CA VAL A 6 -10.48 -6.82 8.86
C VAL A 6 -9.94 -8.22 8.53
N ALA A 7 -10.54 -8.91 7.55
CA ALA A 7 -10.09 -10.24 7.14
C ALA A 7 -8.67 -10.23 6.53
N LEU A 8 -8.29 -9.16 5.83
CA LEU A 8 -6.92 -8.98 5.34
C LEU A 8 -5.96 -8.72 6.49
N LEU A 9 -6.35 -7.90 7.47
CA LEU A 9 -5.50 -7.57 8.62
C LEU A 9 -5.12 -8.81 9.43
N GLU A 10 -6.05 -9.75 9.63
CA GLU A 10 -5.80 -11.01 10.33
C GLU A 10 -4.75 -11.90 9.63
N GLN A 11 -4.47 -11.66 8.36
CA GLN A 11 -3.46 -12.38 7.61
C GLN A 11 -2.05 -11.82 7.80
N PHE A 12 -1.91 -10.59 8.30
CA PHE A 12 -0.60 -9.98 8.55
C PHE A 12 0.09 -10.69 9.72
N LYS A 13 1.34 -11.06 9.52
CA LYS A 13 2.18 -11.80 10.48
C LYS A 13 3.51 -11.10 10.69
N ASP A 14 4.17 -11.46 11.78
CA ASP A 14 5.53 -11.03 12.09
C ASP A 14 5.67 -9.50 12.00
N ASN A 15 6.60 -9.01 11.17
CA ASN A 15 6.83 -7.58 10.96
C ASN A 15 6.17 -7.03 9.67
N GLU A 16 5.21 -7.74 9.09
CA GLU A 16 4.57 -7.31 7.84
C GLU A 16 3.86 -5.96 7.98
N LYS A 17 3.25 -5.64 9.14
CA LYS A 17 2.62 -4.33 9.34
C LYS A 17 3.65 -3.20 9.33
N ALA A 18 4.77 -3.40 10.01
CA ALA A 18 5.87 -2.44 10.02
C ALA A 18 6.42 -2.20 8.61
N ARG A 19 6.60 -3.27 7.81
CA ARG A 19 7.05 -3.18 6.41
C ARG A 19 6.03 -2.49 5.51
N PHE A 20 4.75 -2.82 5.67
CA PHE A 20 3.66 -2.19 4.93
C PHE A 20 3.66 -0.68 5.17
N LEU A 21 3.69 -0.27 6.44
CA LEU A 21 3.74 1.15 6.81
C LEU A 21 5.05 1.82 6.35
N ALA A 22 6.17 1.12 6.38
CA ALA A 22 7.44 1.63 5.88
C ALA A 22 7.40 1.96 4.38
N VAL A 23 6.75 1.11 3.58
CA VAL A 23 6.55 1.37 2.15
C VAL A 23 5.71 2.62 1.96
N LEU A 24 4.59 2.77 2.67
CA LEU A 24 3.75 3.96 2.57
C LEU A 24 4.49 5.24 2.99
N MET A 25 5.30 5.17 4.04
CA MET A 25 6.14 6.28 4.48
C MET A 25 7.23 6.63 3.45
N ARG A 26 7.77 5.65 2.70
CA ARG A 26 8.70 5.92 1.59
C ARG A 26 8.02 6.57 0.40
N MET A 27 6.81 6.13 0.06
CA MET A 27 6.01 6.77 -1.00
C MET A 27 5.83 8.25 -0.69
N ALA A 28 5.36 8.57 0.52
CA ALA A 28 5.18 9.94 1.00
C ALA A 28 6.48 10.77 1.12
N ARG A 29 7.66 10.16 0.94
CA ARG A 29 8.96 10.83 1.05
C ARG A 29 9.69 10.96 -0.28
N ALA A 30 9.11 10.45 -1.37
CA ALA A 30 9.78 10.40 -2.67
C ALA A 30 10.26 11.79 -3.13
N ASP A 31 9.52 12.85 -2.82
CA ASP A 31 9.71 14.21 -3.33
C ASP A 31 9.45 15.33 -2.29
N ASP A 32 9.80 15.07 -1.03
CA ASP A 32 9.49 15.86 0.19
C ASP A 32 8.05 15.72 0.71
N ILE A 33 7.90 15.15 1.91
CA ILE A 33 6.59 14.85 2.51
C ILE A 33 5.73 16.09 2.75
N SER A 34 4.54 16.09 2.16
CA SER A 34 3.51 17.08 2.42
C SER A 34 2.80 16.81 3.76
N ALA A 35 2.18 17.85 4.34
CA ALA A 35 1.37 17.68 5.55
C ALA A 35 0.20 16.71 5.33
N LYS A 36 -0.39 16.69 4.13
CA LYS A 36 -1.54 15.85 3.80
C LYS A 36 -1.18 14.37 3.76
N GLU A 37 -0.01 14.01 3.24
CA GLU A 37 0.46 12.62 3.21
C GLU A 37 0.76 12.11 4.62
N ARG A 38 1.39 12.95 5.45
CA ARG A 38 1.59 12.62 6.87
C ARG A 38 0.25 12.39 7.59
N ASP A 39 -0.71 13.29 7.38
CA ASP A 39 -2.05 13.17 7.98
C ASP A 39 -2.82 11.96 7.43
N HIS A 40 -2.50 11.48 6.22
CA HIS A 40 -3.09 10.28 5.62
C HIS A 40 -2.55 8.98 6.20
N LEU A 41 -1.27 8.95 6.58
CA LEU A 41 -0.62 7.76 7.13
C LEU A 41 -1.16 7.38 8.53
N GLN A 42 -1.54 8.36 9.34
CA GLN A 42 -2.01 8.13 10.71
C GLN A 42 -3.29 7.27 10.77
N PRO A 43 -4.38 7.59 10.04
CA PRO A 43 -5.54 6.70 9.94
C PRO A 43 -5.20 5.30 9.45
N ILE A 44 -4.17 5.17 8.59
CA ILE A 44 -3.74 3.87 8.08
C ILE A 44 -3.12 3.01 9.18
N ALA A 45 -2.17 3.57 9.91
CA ALA A 45 -1.58 2.93 11.08
C ALA A 45 -2.63 2.50 12.11
N GLU A 46 -3.63 3.36 12.37
CA GLU A 46 -4.71 3.09 13.31
C GLU A 46 -5.58 1.91 12.87
N TRP A 47 -6.02 1.86 11.60
CA TRP A 47 -6.85 0.74 11.16
C TRP A 47 -6.06 -0.56 11.05
N MET A 48 -4.75 -0.50 10.76
CA MET A 48 -3.86 -1.65 10.82
C MET A 48 -3.61 -2.14 12.25
N GLN A 49 -4.05 -1.38 13.27
CA GLN A 49 -3.78 -1.68 14.67
C GLN A 49 -2.28 -1.92 14.88
N ALA A 50 -1.46 -1.05 14.29
CA ALA A 50 -0.02 -1.13 14.44
C ALA A 50 0.37 -0.66 15.84
N ASP A 51 1.13 -1.48 16.56
CA ASP A 51 1.62 -1.09 17.88
C ASP A 51 2.81 -0.10 17.80
N GLU A 52 3.23 0.43 18.95
CA GLU A 52 4.34 1.39 19.01
C GLU A 52 5.66 0.83 18.46
N ASN A 53 5.91 -0.47 18.62
CA ASN A 53 7.13 -1.11 18.12
C ASN A 53 7.07 -1.25 16.60
N GLU A 54 5.93 -1.65 16.04
CA GLU A 54 5.70 -1.73 14.60
C GLU A 54 5.83 -0.36 13.95
N LEU A 55 5.32 0.69 14.59
CA LEU A 55 5.48 2.07 14.11
C LEU A 55 6.93 2.54 14.15
N ALA A 56 7.64 2.30 15.26
CA ALA A 56 9.05 2.64 15.37
C ALA A 56 9.90 1.92 14.31
N GLN A 57 9.63 0.62 14.08
CA GLN A 57 10.29 -0.17 13.05
C GLN A 57 9.94 0.32 11.65
N ALA A 58 8.69 0.70 11.39
CA ALA A 58 8.27 1.26 10.10
C ALA A 58 9.04 2.55 9.78
N ILE A 59 9.17 3.46 10.75
CA ILE A 59 9.93 4.70 10.61
C ILE A 59 11.40 4.39 10.30
N GLN A 60 12.01 3.46 11.04
CA GLN A 60 13.40 3.08 10.81
C GLN A 60 13.61 2.54 9.40
N LEU A 61 12.78 1.58 8.96
CA LEU A 61 12.85 0.98 7.63
C LEU A 61 12.60 2.02 6.53
N ALA A 62 11.66 2.95 6.73
CA ALA A 62 11.34 3.98 5.76
C ALA A 62 12.51 4.95 5.51
N HIS A 63 13.38 5.15 6.51
CA HIS A 63 14.55 6.04 6.42
C HIS A 63 15.86 5.30 6.12
N ASP A 64 15.82 3.98 6.03
CA ASP A 64 17.00 3.18 5.71
C ASP A 64 17.12 2.95 4.20
N ASP A 65 17.87 3.83 3.54
CA ASP A 65 18.12 3.77 2.10
C ASP A 65 18.95 2.54 1.67
N SER A 66 19.51 1.78 2.63
CA SER A 66 20.23 0.54 2.30
C SER A 66 19.29 -0.64 2.05
N VAL A 67 18.04 -0.55 2.48
CA VAL A 67 17.02 -1.59 2.28
C VAL A 67 16.23 -1.31 1.01
N SER A 68 16.21 -2.23 0.05
CA SER A 68 15.51 -2.01 -1.22
C SER A 68 13.98 -2.09 -1.09
N LEU A 69 13.25 -1.60 -2.09
CA LEU A 69 11.80 -1.75 -2.13
C LEU A 69 11.40 -3.23 -2.23
N GLU A 70 12.13 -4.05 -3.01
CA GLU A 70 11.94 -5.50 -3.03
C GLU A 70 12.05 -6.14 -1.65
N GLU A 71 13.06 -5.75 -0.87
CA GLU A 71 13.27 -6.31 0.48
C GLU A 71 12.15 -5.93 1.44
N LEU A 72 11.60 -4.72 1.33
CA LEU A 72 10.45 -4.30 2.13
C LEU A 72 9.19 -5.12 1.83
N VAL A 73 8.98 -5.52 0.58
CA VAL A 73 7.77 -6.22 0.16
C VAL A 73 7.94 -7.74 0.03
N ILE A 74 9.05 -8.30 0.54
CA ILE A 74 9.22 -9.75 0.68
C ILE A 74 8.02 -10.35 1.40
N GLY A 75 7.42 -11.37 0.78
CA GLY A 75 6.22 -12.06 1.29
C GLY A 75 4.92 -11.54 0.68
N PHE A 76 4.79 -10.23 0.45
CA PHE A 76 3.59 -9.63 -0.15
C PHE A 76 3.34 -10.11 -1.59
N GLN A 77 4.42 -10.41 -2.31
CA GLN A 77 4.42 -10.92 -3.69
C GLN A 77 3.71 -12.27 -3.84
N HIS A 78 3.64 -13.06 -2.76
CA HIS A 78 3.00 -14.37 -2.74
C HIS A 78 1.54 -14.32 -2.26
N HIS A 79 1.08 -13.13 -1.84
CA HIS A 79 -0.26 -12.89 -1.32
C HIS A 79 -0.92 -11.78 -2.14
N ALA A 80 -1.55 -12.15 -3.26
CA ALA A 80 -2.13 -11.22 -4.21
C ALA A 80 -2.97 -10.12 -3.55
N ASP A 81 -3.79 -10.47 -2.55
CA ASP A 81 -4.66 -9.50 -1.88
C ASP A 81 -3.89 -8.52 -0.99
N LYS A 82 -2.84 -8.96 -0.28
CA LYS A 82 -1.96 -8.08 0.51
C LYS A 82 -1.15 -7.16 -0.39
N GLY A 83 -0.62 -7.69 -1.49
CA GLY A 83 0.09 -6.91 -2.50
C GLY A 83 -0.82 -5.85 -3.13
N LEU A 84 -2.04 -6.24 -3.50
CA LEU A 84 -3.03 -5.32 -4.07
C LEU A 84 -3.43 -4.23 -3.08
N LEU A 85 -3.63 -4.59 -1.81
CA LEU A 85 -3.91 -3.63 -0.73
C LEU A 85 -2.75 -2.65 -0.54
N LEU A 86 -1.51 -3.14 -0.47
CA LEU A 86 -0.32 -2.29 -0.34
C LEU A 86 -0.20 -1.32 -1.52
N TYR A 87 -0.42 -1.80 -2.75
CA TYR A 87 -0.40 -0.97 -3.93
C TYR A 87 -1.50 0.10 -3.89
N ARG A 88 -2.74 -0.27 -3.54
CA ARG A 88 -3.86 0.67 -3.39
C ARG A 88 -3.57 1.76 -2.37
N GLU A 89 -3.08 1.39 -1.19
CA GLU A 89 -2.78 2.37 -0.14
C GLU A 89 -1.60 3.27 -0.53
N SER A 90 -0.62 2.75 -1.29
CA SER A 90 0.47 3.56 -1.86
C SER A 90 -0.06 4.58 -2.88
N CYS A 91 -1.00 4.19 -3.76
CA CYS A 91 -1.68 5.14 -4.64
C CYS A 91 -2.44 6.20 -3.86
N ALA A 92 -3.14 5.83 -2.78
CA ALA A 92 -3.91 6.78 -1.98
C ALA A 92 -3.00 7.80 -1.27
N VAL A 93 -1.83 7.37 -0.78
CA VAL A 93 -0.82 8.27 -0.21
C VAL A 93 -0.38 9.29 -1.27
N ILE A 94 0.10 8.84 -2.42
CA ILE A 94 0.59 9.70 -3.50
C ILE A 94 -0.50 10.66 -4.01
N TRP A 95 -1.74 10.19 -4.17
CA TRP A 95 -2.82 11.01 -4.72
C TRP A 95 -3.50 11.93 -3.69
N VAL A 96 -3.10 11.92 -2.41
CA VAL A 96 -3.80 12.68 -1.36
C VAL A 96 -3.70 14.19 -1.56
N ASP A 97 -2.59 14.66 -2.12
CA ASP A 97 -2.37 16.08 -2.39
C ASP A 97 -2.84 16.50 -3.79
N THR A 98 -3.31 15.54 -4.58
CA THR A 98 -3.82 15.60 -5.96
C THR A 98 -2.78 15.78 -7.06
N VAL A 99 -1.48 15.77 -6.75
CA VAL A 99 -0.40 15.95 -7.71
C VAL A 99 0.63 14.85 -7.52
N LYS A 100 0.64 13.87 -8.42
CA LYS A 100 1.71 12.89 -8.49
C LYS A 100 2.94 13.46 -9.20
N THR A 101 4.09 13.44 -8.56
CA THR A 101 5.35 13.90 -9.14
C THR A 101 6.11 12.79 -9.87
N PRO A 102 7.14 13.12 -10.68
CA PRO A 102 7.90 12.12 -11.41
C PRO A 102 8.59 11.08 -10.53
N ASP A 103 9.07 11.49 -9.34
CA ASP A 103 9.77 10.58 -8.42
C ASP A 103 8.79 9.59 -7.78
N GLU A 104 7.60 10.06 -7.38
CA GLU A 104 6.50 9.21 -6.93
C GLU A 104 6.01 8.27 -8.04
N GLU A 105 5.93 8.74 -9.29
CA GLU A 105 5.53 7.92 -10.43
C GLU A 105 6.51 6.77 -10.67
N VAL A 106 7.82 7.04 -10.61
CA VAL A 106 8.86 6.02 -10.76
C VAL A 106 8.77 5.01 -9.61
N LEU A 107 8.65 5.48 -8.38
CA LEU A 107 8.61 4.62 -7.19
C LEU A 107 7.33 3.76 -7.15
N LEU A 108 6.18 4.33 -7.52
CA LEU A 108 4.91 3.60 -7.61
C LEU A 108 4.95 2.55 -8.73
N ALA A 109 5.51 2.89 -9.89
CA ALA A 109 5.69 1.94 -10.98
C ALA A 109 6.61 0.78 -10.58
N GLU A 110 7.68 1.07 -9.84
CA GLU A 110 8.56 0.05 -9.26
C GLU A 110 7.82 -0.85 -8.28
N LEU A 111 7.05 -0.28 -7.35
CA LEU A 111 6.24 -1.07 -6.40
C LEU A 111 5.30 -2.03 -7.15
N GLY A 112 4.59 -1.53 -8.15
CA GLY A 112 3.67 -2.33 -8.96
C GLY A 112 4.38 -3.48 -9.67
N ARG A 113 5.56 -3.23 -10.24
CA ARG A 113 6.42 -4.27 -10.86
C ARG A 113 6.83 -5.33 -9.84
N VAL A 114 7.34 -4.90 -8.69
CA VAL A 114 7.88 -5.79 -7.66
C VAL A 114 6.77 -6.67 -7.06
N LEU A 115 5.58 -6.12 -6.86
CA LEU A 115 4.41 -6.85 -6.36
C LEU A 115 3.74 -7.72 -7.44
N GLY A 116 4.15 -7.60 -8.71
CA GLY A 116 3.55 -8.33 -9.83
C GLY A 116 2.14 -7.84 -10.21
N ILE A 117 1.82 -6.57 -9.95
CA ILE A 117 0.52 -5.98 -10.27
C ILE A 117 0.42 -5.77 -11.79
N SER A 118 -0.62 -6.34 -12.39
CA SER A 118 -0.88 -6.22 -13.83
C SER A 118 -1.10 -4.76 -14.24
N GLU A 119 -0.78 -4.44 -15.49
CA GLU A 119 -1.04 -3.12 -16.08
C GLU A 119 -2.52 -2.71 -15.92
N GLU A 120 -3.45 -3.64 -16.13
CA GLU A 120 -4.90 -3.40 -15.98
C GLU A 120 -5.26 -2.97 -14.56
N TYR A 121 -4.71 -3.62 -13.54
CA TYR A 121 -4.99 -3.25 -12.15
C TYR A 121 -4.35 -1.92 -11.78
N ARG A 122 -3.14 -1.65 -12.30
CA ARG A 122 -2.49 -0.34 -12.14
C ARG A 122 -3.33 0.77 -12.74
N GLN A 123 -3.89 0.60 -13.94
CA GLN A 123 -4.77 1.60 -14.58
C GLN A 123 -6.05 1.88 -13.78
N VAL A 124 -6.56 0.90 -13.02
CA VAL A 124 -7.74 1.08 -12.18
C VAL A 124 -7.40 1.80 -10.86
N LEU A 125 -6.26 1.48 -10.26
CA LEU A 125 -5.86 1.91 -8.91
C LEU A 125 -4.97 3.17 -8.89
N ASP A 126 -4.18 3.43 -9.92
CA ASP A 126 -3.35 4.63 -10.02
C ASP A 126 -4.18 5.80 -10.56
N SER A 127 -4.95 6.42 -9.68
CA SER A 127 -5.90 7.47 -10.02
C SER A 127 -6.14 8.41 -8.84
N PRO A 128 -6.48 9.69 -9.07
CA PRO A 128 -6.97 10.59 -8.03
C PRO A 128 -8.17 10.04 -7.23
N LEU A 129 -8.90 9.06 -7.79
CA LEU A 129 -10.02 8.42 -7.12
C LEU A 129 -9.61 7.51 -5.95
N SER A 130 -8.33 7.17 -5.78
CA SER A 130 -7.84 6.28 -4.71
C SER A 130 -8.11 6.81 -3.30
N CYS A 131 -8.29 8.12 -3.17
CA CYS A 131 -8.67 8.80 -1.92
C CYS A 131 -10.19 8.89 -1.72
N SER A 132 -11.01 8.31 -2.61
CA SER A 132 -12.46 8.46 -2.65
C SER A 132 -13.21 7.15 -2.41
N PRO A 133 -14.51 7.20 -2.02
CA PRO A 133 -15.36 6.01 -1.94
C PRO A 133 -15.45 5.22 -3.25
N GLU A 134 -15.34 5.90 -4.40
CA GLU A 134 -15.34 5.25 -5.70
C GLU A 134 -14.05 4.44 -5.94
N GLY A 135 -12.89 4.94 -5.49
CA GLY A 135 -11.65 4.18 -5.51
C GLY A 135 -11.72 2.93 -4.66
N GLU A 136 -12.29 3.03 -3.45
CA GLU A 136 -12.52 1.88 -2.58
C GLU A 136 -13.43 0.83 -3.26
N ARG A 137 -14.52 1.27 -3.89
CA ARG A 137 -15.44 0.38 -4.62
C ARG A 137 -14.72 -0.38 -5.76
N ARG A 138 -13.85 0.31 -6.51
CA ARG A 138 -13.05 -0.31 -7.58
C ARG A 138 -12.07 -1.33 -7.02
N PHE A 139 -11.35 -0.99 -5.95
CA PHE A 139 -10.46 -1.91 -5.25
C PHE A 139 -11.18 -3.17 -4.78
N LEU A 140 -12.32 -3.03 -4.09
CA LEU A 140 -13.10 -4.17 -3.62
C LEU A 140 -13.61 -5.06 -4.77
N THR A 141 -13.92 -4.45 -5.93
CA THR A 141 -14.29 -5.21 -7.14
C THR A 141 -13.12 -6.05 -7.65
N LEU A 142 -11.90 -5.50 -7.64
CA LEU A 142 -10.69 -6.24 -8.01
C LEU A 142 -10.41 -7.38 -7.04
N LEU A 143 -10.52 -7.14 -5.73
CA LEU A 143 -10.39 -8.19 -4.71
C LEU A 143 -11.43 -9.32 -4.89
N GLY A 144 -12.69 -8.99 -5.17
CA GLY A 144 -13.72 -10.01 -5.47
C GLY A 144 -13.37 -10.87 -6.70
N GLY A 145 -12.65 -10.29 -7.67
CA GLY A 145 -12.09 -11.01 -8.82
C GLY A 145 -10.89 -11.90 -8.47
N THR A 146 -10.05 -11.51 -7.51
CA THR A 146 -8.91 -12.34 -7.04
C THR A 146 -9.37 -13.51 -6.18
N TYR A 147 -10.38 -13.31 -5.31
CA TYR A 147 -10.98 -14.41 -4.53
C TYR A 147 -11.59 -15.49 -5.43
N SER A 148 -12.26 -15.10 -6.51
CA SER A 148 -12.92 -16.03 -7.43
C SER A 148 -11.91 -16.90 -8.20
N SER A 149 -10.75 -16.34 -8.55
CA SER A 149 -9.70 -17.05 -9.30
C SER A 149 -8.83 -17.97 -8.42
N GLN A 150 -8.80 -17.78 -7.10
CA GLN A 150 -8.08 -18.66 -6.17
C GLN A 150 -8.92 -19.87 -5.71
N THR A 151 -10.26 -19.80 -5.82
CA THR A 151 -11.15 -20.93 -5.48
C THR A 151 -11.37 -21.94 -6.61
N GLU A 152 -10.90 -21.65 -7.82
CA GLU A 152 -11.02 -22.53 -9.00
C GLU A 152 -9.70 -23.28 -9.35
N GLY A 153 -8.73 -23.33 -8.42
CA GLY A 153 -7.43 -24.00 -8.60
C GLY A 153 -7.33 -25.38 -7.94
#